data_AF-A0A2P4X7F4-F1
#
_entry.id   AF-A0A2P4X7F4-F1
#
_cell.length_a   1.000
_cell.length_b   1.000
_cell.length_c   1.000
_cell.angle_alpha   90.00
_cell.angle_beta   90.00
_cell.angle_gamma   90.00
#
_symmetry.space_group_name_H-M   'P 1'
#
loop_
_entity.id
_entity.type
_entity.pdbx_description
1 polymer ?
#
loop_
_entity_poly.entity_id
_entity_poly.type
_entity_poly.pdbx_seq_one_letter_code
_entity_poly.pdbx_strand_id
1 'polypeptide(L)'
;MHLNGYNNTKTVLEWALNNFPDPEKLVIGGHSAGSLGAQLWSAKIAEMWHVEQKSITYQVLADSYIGEFPEQKAAASSLLNFFGGCDVDLHFPELMQVECKAETATATALVDALIQETPKSKWLFIDSNADRMQRDFYELARNDNNDERGDQIGGKSHQRGICVLKEHVEHIGRTDMYDLRNMALLECRTK
;
A
#
# COMPACT_ATOMS: atom_id res chain seq x y z
N MET A 1 -14.80 -11.59 17.88
CA MET A 1 -14.06 -11.99 16.66
C MET A 1 -12.58 -12.04 17.04
N HIS A 2 -11.82 -13.07 16.67
CA HIS A 2 -10.39 -13.17 16.96
C HIS A 2 -9.61 -12.81 15.69
N LEU A 3 -8.92 -11.67 15.70
CA LEU A 3 -8.14 -11.16 14.57
C LEU A 3 -6.67 -11.52 14.79
N ASN A 4 -6.15 -12.49 14.01
CA ASN A 4 -4.79 -13.03 14.19
C ASN A 4 -3.92 -12.89 12.94
N GLY A 5 -4.26 -11.97 12.03
CA GLY A 5 -3.58 -11.81 10.75
C GLY A 5 -2.08 -11.57 10.89
N TYR A 6 -1.69 -10.68 11.81
CA TYR A 6 -0.28 -10.37 12.08
C TYR A 6 0.51 -11.63 12.49
N ASN A 7 0.04 -12.37 13.50
CA ASN A 7 0.74 -13.56 14.00
C ASN A 7 0.78 -14.68 12.96
N ASN A 8 -0.29 -14.86 12.18
CA ASN A 8 -0.32 -15.83 11.10
C ASN A 8 0.75 -15.52 10.04
N THR A 9 0.83 -14.27 9.59
CA THR A 9 1.86 -13.83 8.63
C THR A 9 3.26 -13.96 9.21
N LYS A 10 3.47 -13.49 10.45
CA LYS A 10 4.76 -13.60 11.15
C LYS A 10 5.26 -15.04 11.21
N THR A 11 4.39 -15.99 11.57
CA THR A 11 4.73 -17.41 11.65
C THR A 11 5.21 -17.96 10.30
N VAL A 12 4.53 -17.61 9.21
CA VAL A 12 4.90 -18.03 7.86
C VAL A 12 6.21 -17.41 7.42
N LEU A 13 6.44 -16.13 7.73
CA LEU A 13 7.69 -15.43 7.42
C LEU A 13 8.87 -16.02 8.19
N GLU A 14 8.72 -16.31 9.48
CA GLU A 14 9.75 -16.96 10.29
C GLU A 14 10.07 -18.36 9.74
N TRP A 15 9.05 -19.14 9.37
CA TRP A 15 9.27 -20.42 8.70
C TRP A 15 10.03 -20.23 7.37
N ALA A 16 9.63 -19.28 6.54
CA ALA A 16 10.27 -19.03 5.25
C ALA A 16 11.73 -18.59 5.42
N LEU A 17 12.03 -17.70 6.37
CA LEU A 17 13.39 -17.23 6.66
C LEU A 17 14.30 -18.39 7.09
N ASN A 18 13.78 -19.30 7.91
CA ASN A 18 14.53 -20.47 8.36
C ASN A 18 14.83 -21.47 7.24
N ASN A 19 13.97 -21.57 6.21
CA ASN A 19 14.14 -22.50 5.10
C ASN A 19 14.87 -21.86 3.90
N PHE A 20 14.77 -20.55 3.74
CA PHE A 20 15.33 -19.78 2.62
C PHE A 20 16.02 -18.50 3.14
N PRO A 21 17.15 -18.62 3.86
CA PRO A 21 17.79 -17.47 4.51
C PRO A 21 18.50 -16.51 3.54
N ASP A 22 18.95 -17.01 2.38
CA ASP A 22 19.78 -16.28 1.42
C ASP A 22 19.26 -16.41 -0.03
N PRO A 23 18.02 -15.99 -0.33
CA PRO A 23 17.52 -16.01 -1.70
C PRO A 23 18.21 -14.93 -2.54
N GLU A 24 18.51 -15.22 -3.81
CA GLU A 24 18.99 -14.19 -4.76
C GLU A 24 17.91 -13.13 -5.00
N LYS A 25 16.63 -13.55 -5.01
CA LYS A 25 15.47 -12.73 -5.31
C LYS A 25 14.36 -13.03 -4.31
N LEU A 26 13.80 -11.98 -3.73
CA LEU A 26 12.65 -12.07 -2.83
C LEU A 26 11.52 -11.22 -3.42
N VAL A 27 10.39 -11.86 -3.67
CA VAL A 27 9.19 -11.18 -4.15
C VAL A 27 8.09 -11.43 -3.14
N ILE A 28 7.54 -10.35 -2.61
CA ILE A 28 6.32 -10.41 -1.82
C ILE A 28 5.18 -9.84 -2.63
N GLY A 29 4.01 -10.42 -2.49
CA GLY A 29 2.85 -9.88 -3.14
C GLY A 29 1.55 -10.38 -2.55
N GLY A 30 0.48 -9.71 -2.95
CA GLY A 30 -0.85 -10.09 -2.54
C GLY A 30 -1.90 -9.49 -3.46
N HIS A 31 -3.12 -9.93 -3.26
CA HIS A 31 -4.30 -9.52 -4.01
C HIS A 31 -5.36 -8.97 -3.04
N SER A 32 -5.99 -7.85 -3.38
CA SER A 32 -7.01 -7.19 -2.56
C SER A 32 -6.51 -6.88 -1.13
N ALA A 33 -7.17 -7.32 -0.06
CA ALA A 33 -6.64 -7.12 1.30
C ALA A 33 -5.21 -7.69 1.50
N GLY A 34 -4.84 -8.72 0.72
CA GLY A 34 -3.49 -9.27 0.72
C GLY A 34 -2.44 -8.33 0.11
N SER A 35 -2.81 -7.46 -0.85
CA SER A 35 -1.85 -6.49 -1.39
C SER A 35 -1.57 -5.39 -0.38
N LEU A 36 -2.56 -4.94 0.39
CA LEU A 36 -2.32 -4.07 1.55
C LEU A 36 -1.40 -4.76 2.56
N GLY A 37 -1.61 -6.04 2.85
CA GLY A 37 -0.70 -6.83 3.69
C GLY A 37 0.74 -6.86 3.16
N ALA A 38 0.94 -7.09 1.87
CA ALA A 38 2.26 -7.10 1.24
C ALA A 38 2.94 -5.72 1.33
N GLN A 39 2.17 -4.64 1.14
CA GLN A 39 2.68 -3.28 1.30
C GLN A 39 3.09 -3.02 2.76
N LEU A 40 2.23 -3.32 3.73
CA LEU A 40 2.47 -3.08 5.17
C LEU A 40 3.64 -3.89 5.73
N TRP A 41 3.84 -5.12 5.28
CA TRP A 41 4.94 -5.98 5.74
C TRP A 41 6.26 -5.70 5.02
N SER A 42 6.27 -4.84 4.01
CA SER A 42 7.41 -4.68 3.08
C SER A 42 8.71 -4.32 3.79
N ALA A 43 8.70 -3.33 4.67
CA ALA A 43 9.86 -2.90 5.44
C ALA A 43 10.32 -3.97 6.43
N LYS A 44 9.36 -4.57 7.16
CA LYS A 44 9.67 -5.65 8.11
C LYS A 44 10.30 -6.87 7.44
N ILE A 45 9.81 -7.28 6.28
CA ILE A 45 10.37 -8.41 5.53
C ILE A 45 11.76 -8.07 5.00
N ALA A 46 11.98 -6.85 4.52
CA ALA A 46 13.30 -6.40 4.09
C ALA A 46 14.33 -6.47 5.24
N GLU A 47 13.93 -6.07 6.44
CA GLU A 47 14.72 -6.18 7.67
C GLU A 47 15.03 -7.63 8.02
N MET A 48 14.00 -8.49 8.06
CA MET A 48 14.14 -9.92 8.39
C MET A 48 15.13 -10.67 7.48
N TRP A 49 15.14 -10.37 6.18
CA TRP A 49 16.06 -10.99 5.22
C TRP A 49 17.38 -10.24 5.05
N HIS A 50 17.57 -9.11 5.74
CA HIS A 50 18.72 -8.24 5.58
C HIS A 50 18.96 -7.87 4.10
N VAL A 51 17.89 -7.50 3.40
CA VAL A 51 17.86 -7.28 1.94
C VAL A 51 18.97 -6.35 1.49
N GLU A 52 19.19 -5.25 2.21
CA GLU A 52 20.20 -4.26 1.86
C GLU A 52 21.63 -4.79 2.05
N GLN A 53 21.88 -5.47 3.17
CA GLN A 53 23.21 -6.00 3.51
C GLN A 53 23.60 -7.15 2.58
N LYS A 54 22.62 -8.00 2.23
CA LYS A 54 22.82 -9.17 1.36
C LYS A 54 22.66 -8.88 -0.13
N SER A 55 22.33 -7.63 -0.50
CA SER A 55 22.10 -7.22 -1.89
C SER A 55 21.07 -8.10 -2.62
N ILE A 56 20.01 -8.52 -1.90
CA ILE A 56 18.93 -9.33 -2.44
C ILE A 56 18.09 -8.46 -3.39
N THR A 57 17.71 -9.00 -4.55
CA THR A 57 16.74 -8.30 -5.41
C THR A 57 15.36 -8.42 -4.78
N TYR A 58 14.86 -7.31 -4.21
CA TYR A 58 13.60 -7.29 -3.49
C TYR A 58 12.49 -6.57 -4.25
N GLN A 59 11.32 -7.19 -4.34
CA GLN A 59 10.17 -6.64 -5.06
C GLN A 59 8.87 -6.80 -4.27
N VAL A 60 8.03 -5.78 -4.35
CA VAL A 60 6.69 -5.73 -3.73
C VAL A 60 5.65 -5.63 -4.85
N LEU A 61 4.71 -6.58 -4.86
CA LEU A 61 3.62 -6.63 -5.83
C LEU A 61 2.28 -6.42 -5.13
N ALA A 62 1.62 -5.32 -5.43
CA ALA A 62 0.30 -4.99 -4.94
C ALA A 62 -0.72 -5.14 -6.07
N ASP A 63 -1.58 -6.17 -6.00
CA ASP A 63 -2.65 -6.38 -6.97
C ASP A 63 -4.02 -6.02 -6.39
N SER A 64 -4.82 -5.30 -7.18
CA SER A 64 -6.22 -4.95 -6.92
C SER A 64 -6.45 -4.16 -5.62
N TYR A 65 -5.51 -3.24 -5.31
CA TYR A 65 -5.67 -2.19 -4.30
C TYR A 65 -4.52 -1.17 -4.40
N ILE A 66 -4.86 0.11 -4.59
CA ILE A 66 -3.89 1.23 -4.57
C ILE A 66 -4.16 2.27 -3.48
N GLY A 67 -5.24 2.14 -2.71
CA GLY A 67 -5.52 3.03 -1.58
C GLY A 67 -5.83 4.47 -1.98
N GLU A 68 -6.38 4.70 -3.17
CA GLU A 68 -6.75 6.02 -3.67
C GLU A 68 -8.10 6.48 -3.09
N PHE A 69 -8.09 7.58 -2.35
CA PHE A 69 -9.28 8.22 -1.78
C PHE A 69 -9.40 9.66 -2.31
N PRO A 70 -10.60 10.29 -2.27
CA PRO A 70 -10.75 11.69 -2.66
C PRO A 70 -9.72 12.60 -1.95
N GLU A 71 -9.25 13.67 -2.61
CA GLU A 71 -8.18 14.59 -2.16
C GLU A 71 -8.33 15.12 -0.71
N GLN A 72 -9.50 14.94 -0.10
CA GLN A 72 -9.75 15.27 1.30
C GLN A 72 -10.06 14.02 2.13
N LYS A 73 -9.02 13.53 2.81
CA LYS A 73 -9.06 13.18 4.23
C LYS A 73 -10.01 12.06 4.68
N ALA A 74 -9.83 10.85 4.17
CA ALA A 74 -10.09 9.68 5.00
C ALA A 74 -8.74 9.21 5.58
N ALA A 75 -8.56 9.34 6.89
CA ALA A 75 -7.43 8.74 7.56
C ALA A 75 -7.59 7.21 7.48
N ALA A 76 -6.93 6.60 6.51
CA ALA A 76 -6.95 5.14 6.32
C ALA A 76 -6.35 4.41 7.53
N SER A 77 -5.52 5.11 8.30
CA SER A 77 -4.99 4.62 9.57
C SER A 77 -6.06 4.29 10.61
N SER A 78 -7.26 4.89 10.58
CA SER A 78 -8.37 4.48 11.47
C SER A 78 -8.74 3.00 11.30
N LEU A 79 -8.83 2.54 10.06
CA LEU A 79 -9.10 1.14 9.75
C LEU A 79 -7.93 0.24 10.15
N LEU A 80 -6.70 0.68 9.88
CA LEU A 80 -5.49 -0.06 10.26
C LEU A 80 -5.37 -0.19 11.78
N ASN A 81 -5.68 0.87 12.52
CA ASN A 81 -5.69 0.93 13.98
C ASN A 81 -6.79 0.02 14.55
N PHE A 82 -7.99 0.04 13.97
CA PHE A 82 -9.10 -0.86 14.34
C PHE A 82 -8.69 -2.35 14.25
N PHE A 83 -7.90 -2.73 13.25
CA PHE A 83 -7.38 -4.10 13.11
C PHE A 83 -6.09 -4.36 13.94
N GLY A 84 -5.63 -3.39 14.73
CA GLY A 84 -4.44 -3.49 15.57
C GLY A 84 -3.11 -3.35 14.80
N GLY A 85 -3.16 -2.90 13.54
CA GLY A 85 -1.99 -2.77 12.68
C GLY A 85 -1.01 -1.67 13.10
N CYS A 86 -1.48 -0.63 13.80
CA CYS A 86 -0.62 0.46 14.27
C CYS A 86 0.23 0.08 15.51
N ASP A 87 -0.15 -0.97 16.23
CA ASP A 87 0.50 -1.41 17.48
C ASP A 87 1.49 -2.56 17.30
N VAL A 88 1.58 -3.12 16.11
CA VAL A 88 2.49 -4.23 15.79
C VAL A 88 3.77 -3.73 15.13
N ASP A 89 4.82 -4.55 15.21
CA ASP A 89 6.08 -4.25 14.52
C ASP A 89 5.95 -4.59 13.03
N LEU A 90 5.63 -3.55 12.25
CA LEU A 90 5.66 -3.52 10.78
C LEU A 90 6.85 -2.70 10.24
N HIS A 91 7.77 -2.29 11.12
CA HIS A 91 8.90 -1.43 10.79
C HIS A 91 8.50 -0.06 10.20
N PHE A 92 7.43 0.54 10.73
CA PHE A 92 7.11 1.93 10.43
C PHE A 92 8.15 2.89 11.04
N PRO A 93 8.50 3.99 10.36
CA PRO A 93 9.21 5.11 10.98
C PRO A 93 8.44 5.64 12.20
N GLU A 94 9.16 6.14 13.21
CA GLU A 94 8.57 6.57 14.49
C GLU A 94 7.42 7.59 14.30
N LEU A 95 7.63 8.60 13.45
CA LEU A 95 6.60 9.58 13.13
C LEU A 95 5.36 8.95 12.49
N MET A 96 5.56 8.02 11.56
CA MET A 96 4.45 7.32 10.89
C MET A 96 3.68 6.44 11.88
N GLN A 97 4.37 5.81 12.83
CA GLN A 97 3.70 5.03 13.86
C GLN A 97 2.85 5.92 14.78
N VAL A 98 3.30 7.13 15.12
CA VAL A 98 2.51 8.13 15.86
C VAL A 98 1.26 8.54 15.06
N GLU A 99 1.42 8.88 13.79
CA GLU A 99 0.30 9.29 12.92
C GLU A 99 -0.70 8.16 12.63
N CYS A 100 -0.22 6.91 12.58
CA CYS A 100 -1.06 5.72 12.47
C CYS A 100 -1.96 5.58 13.70
N LYS A 101 -1.38 5.65 14.91
CA LYS A 101 -2.11 5.52 16.17
C LYS A 101 -3.04 6.70 16.43
N ALA A 102 -2.68 7.88 15.95
CA ALA A 102 -3.52 9.08 16.00
C ALA A 102 -4.69 9.04 15.01
N GLU A 103 -4.75 8.03 14.14
CA GLU A 103 -5.74 7.91 13.07
C GLU A 103 -5.74 9.14 12.15
N THR A 104 -4.57 9.66 11.84
CA THR A 104 -4.39 10.83 10.96
C THR A 104 -3.66 10.50 9.66
N ALA A 105 -2.92 9.40 9.59
CA ALA A 105 -2.19 9.01 8.40
C ALA A 105 -3.13 8.57 7.26
N THR A 106 -2.85 9.04 6.05
CA THR A 106 -3.50 8.60 4.81
C THR A 106 -2.92 7.27 4.34
N ALA A 107 -3.64 6.57 3.45
CA ALA A 107 -3.14 5.32 2.86
C ALA A 107 -1.82 5.55 2.10
N THR A 108 -1.74 6.63 1.32
CA THR A 108 -0.53 6.99 0.57
C THR A 108 0.64 7.30 1.48
N ALA A 109 0.44 8.06 2.57
CA ALA A 109 1.52 8.39 3.50
C ALA A 109 2.08 7.14 4.20
N LEU A 110 1.24 6.19 4.57
CA LEU A 110 1.66 4.91 5.16
C LEU A 110 2.54 4.11 4.18
N VAL A 111 2.13 4.01 2.92
CA VAL A 111 2.85 3.26 1.89
C VAL A 111 4.14 3.97 1.48
N ASP A 112 4.11 5.30 1.33
CA ASP A 112 5.28 6.12 0.99
C ASP A 112 6.38 5.98 2.04
N ALA A 113 6.01 5.98 3.33
CA ALA A 113 6.96 5.75 4.41
C ALA A 113 7.64 4.37 4.31
N LEU A 114 6.91 3.33 3.95
CA LEU A 114 7.46 1.97 3.82
C LEU A 114 8.32 1.79 2.55
N ILE A 115 7.98 2.49 1.47
CA ILE A 115 8.83 2.59 0.27
C ILE A 115 10.18 3.23 0.65
N GLN A 116 10.15 4.30 1.46
CA GLN A 116 11.36 5.00 1.90
C GLN A 116 12.25 4.15 2.81
N GLU A 117 11.69 3.26 3.63
CA GLU A 117 12.44 2.29 4.43
C GLU A 117 13.06 1.16 3.59
N THR A 118 12.67 1.03 2.31
CA THR A 118 13.17 -0.01 1.41
C THR A 118 13.65 0.57 0.07
N PRO A 119 14.61 1.50 0.06
CA PRO A 119 14.91 2.33 -1.11
C PRO A 119 15.48 1.57 -2.31
N LYS A 120 15.98 0.34 -2.12
CA LYS A 120 16.48 -0.54 -3.20
C LYS A 120 15.43 -1.51 -3.74
N SER A 121 14.23 -1.51 -3.17
CA SER A 121 13.15 -2.40 -3.57
C SER A 121 12.45 -1.89 -4.84
N LYS A 122 11.81 -2.79 -5.57
CA LYS A 122 10.97 -2.44 -6.73
C LYS A 122 9.51 -2.67 -6.39
N TRP A 123 8.67 -1.67 -6.67
CA TRP A 123 7.24 -1.75 -6.41
C TRP A 123 6.46 -1.83 -7.70
N LEU A 124 5.51 -2.76 -7.75
CA LEU A 124 4.58 -2.93 -8.86
C LEU A 124 3.16 -2.89 -8.31
N PHE A 125 2.38 -1.92 -8.75
CA PHE A 125 0.95 -1.84 -8.48
C PHE A 125 0.18 -2.22 -9.73
N ILE A 126 -0.68 -3.22 -9.60
CA ILE A 126 -1.59 -3.70 -10.63
C ILE A 126 -2.99 -3.38 -10.15
N ASP A 127 -3.71 -2.54 -10.88
CA ASP A 127 -5.10 -2.27 -10.54
C ASP A 127 -5.93 -2.00 -11.79
N SER A 128 -7.25 -2.11 -11.67
CA SER A 128 -8.18 -1.72 -12.73
C SER A 128 -8.82 -0.39 -12.39
N ASN A 129 -8.93 0.51 -13.38
CA ASN A 129 -9.82 1.68 -13.27
C ASN A 129 -11.29 1.31 -13.03
N ALA A 130 -11.64 0.04 -13.28
CA ALA A 130 -12.96 -0.50 -13.00
C ALA A 130 -12.98 -1.41 -11.77
N ASP A 131 -11.94 -1.36 -10.91
CA ASP A 131 -11.95 -2.12 -9.67
C ASP A 131 -13.16 -1.73 -8.84
N ARG A 132 -14.00 -2.72 -8.58
CA ARG A 132 -15.30 -2.49 -7.96
C ARG A 132 -15.12 -2.10 -6.49
N MET A 133 -14.19 -2.74 -5.79
CA MET A 133 -13.99 -2.52 -4.37
C MET A 133 -13.41 -1.12 -4.13
N GLN A 134 -12.40 -0.71 -4.89
CA GLN A 134 -11.81 0.62 -4.82
C GLN A 134 -12.85 1.70 -5.10
N ARG A 135 -13.71 1.52 -6.11
CA ARG A 135 -14.80 2.46 -6.42
C ARG A 135 -15.85 2.51 -5.31
N ASP A 136 -16.23 1.36 -4.76
CA ASP A 136 -17.18 1.31 -3.66
C ASP A 136 -16.60 2.02 -2.41
N PHE A 137 -15.33 1.81 -2.07
CA PHE A 137 -14.64 2.53 -0.99
C PHE A 137 -14.52 4.03 -1.26
N TYR A 138 -14.20 4.42 -2.49
CA TYR A 138 -14.11 5.81 -2.90
C TYR A 138 -15.46 6.52 -2.75
N GLU A 139 -16.55 5.90 -3.22
CA GLU A 139 -17.90 6.44 -3.09
C GLU A 139 -18.37 6.48 -1.62
N LEU A 140 -18.05 5.46 -0.82
CA LEU A 140 -18.34 5.46 0.62
C LEU A 140 -17.63 6.63 1.31
N ALA A 141 -16.32 6.79 1.13
CA ALA A 141 -15.56 7.90 1.70
C ALA A 141 -16.04 9.27 1.21
N ARG A 142 -16.51 9.35 -0.05
CA ARG A 142 -17.14 10.56 -0.61
C ARG A 142 -18.49 10.87 0.05
N ASN A 143 -19.30 9.85 0.34
CA ASN A 143 -20.67 10.00 0.83
C ASN A 143 -20.78 10.09 2.37
N ASP A 144 -19.81 9.57 3.13
CA ASP A 144 -19.75 9.72 4.60
C ASP A 144 -19.67 11.20 5.04
N ASN A 145 -19.24 12.08 4.13
CA ASN A 145 -19.22 13.53 4.32
C ASN A 145 -20.51 14.26 3.87
N ASN A 146 -21.49 13.53 3.31
CA ASN A 146 -22.75 14.09 2.79
C ASN A 146 -23.96 13.63 3.63
N ASP A 147 -23.86 13.63 4.95
CA ASP A 147 -25.04 13.54 5.83
C ASP A 147 -25.87 14.84 5.81
N GLU A 148 -26.29 15.27 4.62
CA GLU A 148 -27.48 16.08 4.32
C GLU A 148 -27.75 16.05 2.80
N ARG A 149 -28.21 14.92 2.26
CA ARG A 149 -29.29 14.81 1.24
C ARG A 149 -29.23 13.45 0.57
N GLY A 150 -30.35 12.74 0.70
CA GLY A 150 -30.55 11.46 0.09
C GLY A 150 -30.54 11.46 -1.44
N ASP A 151 -30.40 10.24 -1.91
CA ASP A 151 -30.93 9.66 -3.14
C ASP A 151 -30.02 9.56 -4.37
N GLN A 152 -30.17 8.39 -5.01
CA GLN A 152 -29.72 7.95 -6.34
C GLN A 152 -28.28 7.41 -6.52
N ILE A 153 -28.14 6.11 -6.22
CA ILE A 153 -27.12 5.23 -6.83
C ILE A 153 -27.50 5.01 -8.31
N GLY A 154 -27.07 5.93 -9.18
CA GLY A 154 -27.19 5.82 -10.64
C GLY A 154 -25.86 5.43 -11.26
N GLY A 155 -25.72 4.17 -11.66
CA GLY A 155 -24.51 3.64 -12.30
C GLY A 155 -24.20 4.32 -13.64
N LYS A 156 -23.00 4.91 -13.76
CA LYS A 156 -22.39 5.24 -15.05
C LYS A 156 -21.28 4.25 -15.36
N SER A 157 -21.44 3.50 -16.44
CA SER A 157 -20.41 2.64 -17.03
C SER A 157 -19.24 3.50 -17.51
N HIS A 158 -18.08 3.36 -16.88
CA HIS A 158 -16.82 3.90 -17.38
C HIS A 158 -15.90 2.76 -17.81
N GLN A 159 -15.09 3.04 -18.85
CA GLN A 159 -14.38 2.08 -19.69
C GLN A 159 -13.48 1.11 -18.91
N ARG A 160 -13.41 -0.13 -19.40
CA ARG A 160 -12.58 -1.20 -18.85
C ARG A 160 -11.13 -0.99 -19.30
N GLY A 161 -10.24 -0.71 -18.36
CA GLY A 161 -8.79 -0.64 -18.57
C GLY A 161 -8.05 -1.34 -17.42
N ILE A 162 -6.95 -2.00 -17.75
CA ILE A 162 -5.95 -2.41 -16.75
C ILE A 162 -4.95 -1.26 -16.66
N CYS A 163 -4.64 -0.83 -15.45
CA CYS A 163 -3.63 0.17 -15.20
C CYS A 163 -2.44 -0.47 -14.49
N VAL A 164 -1.27 -0.21 -15.05
CA VAL A 164 0.01 -0.64 -14.50
C VAL A 164 0.74 0.62 -14.11
N LEU A 165 1.00 0.80 -12.81
CA LEU A 165 1.97 1.81 -12.36
C LEU A 165 3.35 1.26 -12.68
N LYS A 166 4.05 1.93 -13.60
CA LYS A 166 5.36 1.52 -14.12
C LYS A 166 6.48 2.25 -13.37
N GLU A 167 7.52 1.49 -13.02
CA GLU A 167 8.75 1.87 -12.30
C GLU A 167 9.09 3.38 -12.26
N HIS A 168 9.17 3.97 -11.06
CA HIS A 168 9.88 5.24 -10.85
C HIS A 168 11.34 4.92 -10.50
N VAL A 169 12.23 4.98 -11.48
CA VAL A 169 13.68 4.99 -11.29
C VAL A 169 14.16 6.36 -11.74
N GLU A 170 14.40 7.28 -10.81
CA GLU A 170 15.19 8.47 -11.10
C GLU A 170 16.26 8.72 -10.03
N HIS A 171 17.46 8.99 -10.54
CA HIS A 171 18.69 9.26 -9.82
C HIS A 171 18.57 10.44 -8.86
N ILE A 172 19.16 10.26 -7.67
CA ILE A 172 19.39 11.33 -6.70
C ILE A 172 20.27 12.42 -7.33
N GLY A 173 19.64 13.56 -7.65
CA GLY A 173 20.27 14.83 -7.99
C GLY A 173 19.48 15.95 -7.31
N ARG A 174 20.17 16.79 -6.53
CA ARG A 174 19.60 17.87 -5.71
C ARG A 174 18.68 18.82 -6.48
N THR A 175 17.85 19.51 -5.67
CA THR A 175 17.04 20.72 -5.93
C THR A 175 15.82 20.50 -6.84
N ASP A 176 14.65 20.25 -6.24
CA ASP A 176 13.60 21.27 -6.13
C ASP A 176 12.37 20.76 -5.35
N MET A 177 11.77 21.69 -4.61
CA MET A 177 10.52 21.53 -3.86
C MET A 177 9.37 21.76 -4.86
N TYR A 178 8.28 20.98 -4.74
CA TYR A 178 7.01 21.03 -5.51
C TYR A 178 7.00 20.34 -6.89
N ASP A 179 6.37 19.15 -6.97
CA ASP A 179 5.09 18.94 -7.68
C ASP A 179 4.67 17.45 -7.62
N LEU A 180 3.82 17.07 -6.66
CA LEU A 180 3.26 15.73 -6.54
C LEU A 180 2.26 15.38 -7.67
N ARG A 181 1.95 16.30 -8.60
CA ARG A 181 1.09 16.03 -9.76
C ARG A 181 1.73 15.08 -10.79
N ASN A 182 3.04 14.83 -10.70
CA ASN A 182 3.75 13.98 -11.67
C ASN A 182 4.01 12.55 -11.19
N MET A 183 3.60 12.15 -9.97
CA MET A 183 3.88 10.80 -9.43
C MET A 183 2.91 9.70 -9.88
N ALA A 184 1.94 9.97 -10.75
CA ALA A 184 1.04 8.91 -11.23
C ALA A 184 0.45 9.23 -12.60
N LEU A 185 1.28 9.27 -13.65
CA LEU A 185 0.76 8.95 -14.98
C LEU A 185 0.48 7.44 -15.00
N LEU A 186 -0.72 7.04 -14.55
CA LEU A 186 -1.25 5.71 -14.81
C LEU A 186 -1.32 5.54 -16.33
N GLU A 187 -0.43 4.74 -16.91
CA GLU A 187 -0.61 4.27 -18.28
C GLU A 187 -1.71 3.20 -18.30
N CYS A 188 -2.96 3.66 -18.32
CA CYS A 188 -4.11 2.78 -18.50
C CYS A 188 -4.24 2.43 -19.98
N ARG A 189 -4.00 1.16 -20.33
CA ARG A 189 -4.30 0.67 -21.68
C ARG A 189 -5.77 0.25 -21.74
N THR A 190 -6.55 1.00 -22.52
CA THR A 190 -7.86 0.55 -23.01
C THR A 190 -7.66 -0.56 -24.05
N LYS A 191 -8.42 -1.65 -23.96
CA LYS A 191 -8.58 -2.59 -25.09
C LYS A 191 -9.50 -2.01 -26.15
#